data_AF-A0A382ZP92-F1
#
_entry.id   AF-A0A382ZP92-F1
#
_cell.length_a   1.000
_cell.length_b   1.000
_cell.length_c   1.000
_cell.angle_alpha   90.00
_cell.angle_beta   90.00
_cell.angle_gamma   90.00
#
_symmetry.space_group_name_H-M   'P 1'
#
loop_
_entity.id
_entity.type
_entity.pdbx_description
1 polymer ?
#
loop_
_entity_poly.entity_id
_entity_poly.type
_entity_poly.pdbx_seq_one_letter_code
_entity_poly.pdbx_strand_id
1 'polypeptide(L)'
;LREHPDCRGLMLIRPEDDPAQVEATILENRFSGFKVYHVFASREDTFNAKQGEFLPEWVWGLAHRHGLWITMHMVRPKALSDPCNLEYIREHCRQYPNAHLVLAHAARGFNAAHTVDAIDGLRGVANVFFDTSAICEPAAFEAIIRATGTTRLMYGSDFPVSELRGKTLSVGDGFMWLYGHSVDWDAWPHGRPVPVGIESLLALQQASRTMALNDRDLERIFGDNARQLLGMDGAMAPGSLVQDQYRAAKKIIPGG
;
A
#
# COMPACT_ATOMS: atom_id res chain seq x y z
N LEU A 1 2.07 8.10 -19.38
CA LEU A 1 3.11 8.64 -18.46
C LEU A 1 3.83 9.86 -19.02
N ARG A 2 4.28 9.87 -20.30
CA ARG A 2 4.98 11.04 -20.88
C ARG A 2 4.19 12.36 -20.80
N GLU A 3 2.87 12.30 -20.90
CA GLU A 3 1.96 13.46 -20.80
C GLU A 3 1.58 13.83 -19.35
N HIS A 4 1.95 13.00 -18.37
CA HIS A 4 1.66 13.20 -16.95
C HIS A 4 2.95 13.07 -16.12
N PRO A 5 3.80 14.11 -16.12
CA PRO A 5 5.14 14.06 -15.50
C PRO A 5 5.11 13.84 -13.98
N ASP A 6 3.98 14.14 -13.34
CA ASP A 6 3.75 13.93 -11.90
C ASP A 6 3.21 12.52 -11.59
N CYS A 7 3.01 11.68 -12.61
CA CYS A 7 2.62 10.29 -12.41
C CYS A 7 3.81 9.36 -12.54
N ARG A 8 3.76 8.27 -11.78
CA ARG A 8 4.65 7.11 -11.92
C ARG A 8 3.79 5.89 -12.13
N GLY A 9 4.18 5.05 -13.09
CA GLY A 9 3.50 3.80 -13.36
C GLY A 9 4.30 2.63 -12.84
N LEU A 10 3.60 1.57 -12.50
CA LEU A 10 4.18 0.25 -12.27
C LEU A 10 3.69 -0.67 -13.39
N MET A 11 4.58 -1.51 -13.90
CA MET A 11 4.23 -2.53 -14.87
C MET A 11 3.63 -3.73 -14.14
N LEU A 12 2.44 -4.17 -14.56
CA LEU A 12 1.89 -5.45 -14.13
C LEU A 12 2.66 -6.56 -14.86
N ILE A 13 3.17 -7.53 -14.13
CA ILE A 13 3.94 -8.65 -14.69
C ILE A 13 3.31 -9.99 -14.31
N ARG A 14 3.67 -11.02 -15.06
CA ARG A 14 3.39 -12.42 -14.79
C ARG A 14 4.69 -13.20 -14.58
N PRO A 15 4.67 -14.31 -13.82
CA PRO A 15 5.86 -15.13 -13.58
C PRO A 15 6.58 -15.60 -14.85
N GLU A 16 5.81 -15.90 -15.89
CA GLU A 16 6.24 -16.43 -17.18
C GLU A 16 6.70 -15.37 -18.20
N ASP A 17 6.62 -14.09 -17.86
CA ASP A 17 7.09 -13.01 -18.75
C ASP A 17 8.61 -13.12 -19.00
N ASP A 18 9.06 -12.76 -20.21
CA ASP A 18 10.47 -12.73 -20.56
C ASP A 18 11.19 -11.57 -19.84
N PRO A 19 12.16 -11.84 -18.93
CA PRO A 19 12.82 -10.80 -18.16
C PRO A 19 13.51 -9.74 -19.02
N ALA A 20 14.06 -10.12 -20.18
CA ALA A 20 14.77 -9.17 -21.06
C ALA A 20 13.80 -8.19 -21.73
N GLN A 21 12.63 -8.68 -22.15
CA GLN A 21 11.58 -7.83 -22.73
C GLN A 21 10.96 -6.91 -21.67
N VAL A 22 10.75 -7.42 -20.46
CA VAL A 22 10.27 -6.62 -19.33
C VAL A 22 11.28 -5.52 -18.98
N GLU A 23 12.57 -5.83 -18.87
CA GLU A 23 13.62 -4.84 -18.60
C GLU A 23 13.66 -3.75 -19.67
N ALA A 24 13.62 -4.11 -20.95
CA ALA A 24 13.56 -3.14 -22.05
C ALA A 24 12.32 -2.23 -21.95
N THR A 25 11.15 -2.81 -21.66
CA THR A 25 9.88 -2.08 -21.53
C THR A 25 9.91 -1.09 -20.37
N ILE A 26 10.42 -1.50 -19.20
CA ILE A 26 10.58 -0.65 -18.02
C ILE A 26 11.43 0.58 -18.35
N LEU A 27 12.57 0.38 -19.01
CA LEU A 27 13.51 1.45 -19.34
C LEU A 27 12.94 2.41 -20.40
N GLU A 28 12.35 1.88 -21.48
CA GLU A 28 11.80 2.69 -22.57
C GLU A 28 10.61 3.56 -22.11
N ASN A 29 9.74 2.98 -21.27
CA ASN A 29 8.51 3.64 -20.80
C ASN A 29 8.69 4.36 -19.45
N ARG A 30 9.87 4.27 -18.84
CA ARG A 30 10.22 4.87 -17.55
C ARG A 30 9.24 4.47 -16.44
N PHE A 31 8.87 3.19 -16.40
CA PHE A 31 8.14 2.63 -15.28
C PHE A 31 9.00 2.66 -14.02
N SER A 32 8.38 2.88 -12.86
CA SER A 32 9.09 2.94 -11.57
C SER A 32 9.22 1.58 -10.89
N GLY A 33 8.72 0.53 -11.53
CA GLY A 33 8.83 -0.84 -11.05
C GLY A 33 7.59 -1.68 -11.37
N PHE A 34 7.20 -2.53 -10.43
CA PHE A 34 6.31 -3.66 -10.68
C PHE A 34 5.10 -3.67 -9.76
N LYS A 35 3.95 -4.07 -10.31
CA LYS A 35 2.81 -4.57 -9.54
C LYS A 35 2.76 -6.08 -9.74
N VAL A 36 2.75 -6.83 -8.64
CA VAL A 36 2.61 -8.28 -8.66
C VAL A 36 1.31 -8.70 -7.97
N TYR A 37 0.72 -9.79 -8.44
CA TYR A 37 -0.60 -10.22 -7.99
C TYR A 37 -0.72 -11.74 -7.98
N HIS A 38 -1.21 -12.28 -6.86
CA HIS A 38 -1.32 -13.72 -6.63
C HIS A 38 -2.14 -14.48 -7.69
N VAL A 39 -3.04 -13.81 -8.41
CA VAL A 39 -3.86 -14.43 -9.48
C VAL A 39 -3.03 -14.94 -10.66
N PHE A 40 -1.77 -14.50 -10.77
CA PHE A 40 -0.83 -15.02 -11.78
C PHE A 40 0.00 -16.20 -11.28
N ALA A 41 -0.18 -16.64 -10.03
CA ALA A 41 0.40 -17.91 -9.58
C ALA A 41 -0.25 -19.07 -10.36
N SER A 42 0.55 -20.04 -10.79
CA SER A 42 0.08 -21.20 -11.57
C SER A 42 -0.61 -22.25 -10.69
N ARG A 43 -1.73 -21.87 -10.06
CA ARG A 43 -2.56 -22.73 -9.19
C ARG A 43 -4.00 -22.23 -9.12
N GLU A 44 -4.91 -23.11 -8.73
CA GLU A 44 -6.32 -22.77 -8.56
C GLU A 44 -6.56 -21.90 -7.32
N ASP A 45 -6.12 -22.37 -6.14
CA ASP A 45 -6.25 -21.62 -4.89
C ASP A 45 -5.11 -20.60 -4.74
N THR A 46 -5.28 -19.47 -5.42
CA THR A 46 -4.30 -18.39 -5.41
C THR A 46 -4.26 -17.64 -4.08
N PHE A 47 -5.27 -17.74 -3.22
CA PHE A 47 -5.24 -17.13 -1.88
C PHE A 47 -4.28 -17.83 -0.92
N ASN A 48 -3.84 -19.04 -1.24
CA ASN A 48 -2.80 -19.77 -0.52
C ASN A 48 -1.45 -19.84 -1.27
N ALA A 49 -1.26 -18.99 -2.29
CA ALA A 49 0.01 -18.88 -3.01
C ALA A 49 1.14 -18.38 -2.08
N LYS A 50 2.31 -18.99 -2.21
CA LYS A 50 3.58 -18.45 -1.70
C LYS A 50 4.05 -17.32 -2.59
N GLN A 51 4.84 -16.42 -2.03
CA GLN A 51 5.15 -15.15 -2.67
C GLN A 51 5.99 -15.36 -3.94
N GLY A 52 6.96 -16.28 -3.89
CA GLY A 52 7.76 -16.67 -5.07
C GLY A 52 6.96 -17.30 -6.22
N GLU A 53 5.70 -17.70 -6.02
CA GLU A 53 4.85 -18.23 -7.10
C GLU A 53 4.31 -17.12 -8.02
N PHE A 54 4.26 -15.87 -7.56
CA PHE A 54 3.78 -14.71 -8.34
C PHE A 54 4.73 -13.50 -8.33
N LEU A 55 5.80 -13.56 -7.53
CA LEU A 55 6.92 -12.63 -7.52
C LEU A 55 8.21 -13.43 -7.80
N PRO A 56 8.52 -13.72 -9.08
CA PRO A 56 9.67 -14.54 -9.44
C PRO A 56 10.99 -13.82 -9.17
N GLU A 57 12.07 -14.60 -8.98
CA GLU A 57 13.39 -14.09 -8.59
C GLU A 57 13.98 -13.07 -9.58
N TRP A 58 13.66 -13.19 -10.87
CA TRP A 58 14.13 -12.24 -11.88
C TRP A 58 13.57 -10.82 -11.64
N VAL A 59 12.37 -10.68 -11.06
CA VAL A 59 11.79 -9.36 -10.71
C VAL A 59 12.59 -8.72 -9.59
N TRP A 60 12.98 -9.50 -8.58
CA TRP A 60 13.86 -9.03 -7.52
C TRP A 60 15.21 -8.57 -8.05
N GLY A 61 15.81 -9.36 -8.95
CA GLY A 61 17.07 -9.02 -9.61
C GLY A 61 17.00 -7.71 -10.41
N LEU A 62 15.92 -7.50 -11.18
CA LEU A 62 15.70 -6.25 -11.91
C LEU A 62 15.44 -5.08 -10.97
N ALA A 63 14.59 -5.26 -9.96
CA ALA A 63 14.27 -4.20 -9.01
C ALA A 63 15.49 -3.77 -8.21
N HIS A 64 16.33 -4.71 -7.80
CA HIS A 64 17.59 -4.41 -7.14
C HIS A 64 18.55 -3.65 -8.06
N ARG A 65 18.74 -4.12 -9.30
CA ARG A 65 19.68 -3.49 -10.24
C ARG A 65 19.33 -2.04 -10.54
N HIS A 66 18.04 -1.74 -10.63
CA HIS A 66 17.54 -0.43 -11.09
C HIS A 66 16.91 0.43 -9.98
N GLY A 67 16.91 -0.02 -8.72
CA GLY A 67 16.32 0.73 -7.61
C GLY A 67 14.80 0.84 -7.69
N LEU A 68 14.12 -0.21 -8.15
CA LEU A 68 12.69 -0.15 -8.49
C LEU A 68 11.79 -0.51 -7.32
N TRP A 69 10.58 0.01 -7.42
CA TRP A 69 9.45 -0.24 -6.55
C TRP A 69 8.76 -1.58 -6.87
N ILE A 70 8.40 -2.38 -5.87
CA ILE A 70 7.56 -3.57 -6.03
C ILE A 70 6.34 -3.43 -5.13
N THR A 71 5.15 -3.17 -5.70
CA THR A 71 3.90 -3.29 -4.92
C THR A 71 3.46 -4.75 -4.90
N MET A 72 3.51 -5.38 -3.73
CA MET A 72 3.10 -6.76 -3.53
C MET A 72 1.76 -6.82 -2.78
N HIS A 73 0.74 -7.42 -3.40
CA HIS A 73 -0.45 -7.88 -2.69
C HIS A 73 -0.20 -9.31 -2.20
N MET A 74 0.31 -9.44 -0.96
CA MET A 74 0.54 -10.75 -0.35
C MET A 74 -0.78 -11.44 -0.01
N VAL A 75 -0.78 -12.76 0.06
CA VAL A 75 -1.95 -13.58 0.42
C VAL A 75 -1.61 -14.51 1.60
N ARG A 76 -2.30 -15.65 1.71
CA ARG A 76 -2.36 -16.58 2.85
C ARG A 76 -3.23 -16.08 4.00
N PRO A 77 -3.86 -16.97 4.78
CA PRO A 77 -4.90 -16.57 5.75
C PRO A 77 -4.42 -15.54 6.77
N LYS A 78 -3.19 -15.71 7.27
CA LYS A 78 -2.61 -14.85 8.31
C LYS A 78 -1.79 -13.67 7.79
N ALA A 79 -1.77 -13.44 6.47
CA ALA A 79 -1.04 -12.32 5.84
C ALA A 79 0.40 -12.20 6.40
N LEU A 80 0.78 -11.05 6.97
CA LEU A 80 2.12 -10.83 7.53
C LEU A 80 2.44 -11.79 8.69
N SER A 81 1.45 -12.18 9.50
CA SER A 81 1.59 -13.17 10.58
C SER A 81 1.73 -14.62 10.09
N ASP A 82 1.68 -14.88 8.78
CA ASP A 82 2.10 -16.18 8.26
C ASP A 82 3.64 -16.26 8.27
N PRO A 83 4.24 -17.23 8.99
CA PRO A 83 5.71 -17.31 9.10
C PRO A 83 6.41 -17.44 7.75
N CYS A 84 5.78 -18.09 6.76
CA CYS A 84 6.37 -18.20 5.42
C CYS A 84 6.42 -16.85 4.70
N ASN A 85 5.43 -15.98 4.92
CA ASN A 85 5.42 -14.64 4.34
C ASN A 85 6.50 -13.77 4.98
N LEU A 86 6.54 -13.77 6.31
CA LEU A 86 7.49 -12.97 7.05
C LEU A 86 8.93 -13.37 6.71
N GLU A 87 9.23 -14.67 6.68
CA GLU A 87 10.59 -15.12 6.36
C GLU A 87 10.96 -14.81 4.90
N TYR A 88 10.06 -15.07 3.94
CA TYR A 88 10.29 -14.73 2.53
C TYR A 88 10.64 -13.24 2.35
N ILE A 89 9.87 -12.34 2.98
CA ILE A 89 10.11 -10.89 2.91
C ILE A 89 11.48 -10.54 3.48
N ARG A 90 11.83 -11.09 4.66
CA ARG A 90 13.12 -10.80 5.32
C ARG A 90 14.30 -11.29 4.49
N GLU A 91 14.22 -12.50 3.95
CA GLU A 91 15.28 -13.10 3.12
C GLU A 91 15.49 -12.28 1.85
N HIS A 92 14.43 -12.05 1.06
CA HIS A 92 14.57 -11.39 -0.24
C HIS A 92 14.93 -9.92 -0.08
N CYS A 93 14.38 -9.20 0.90
CA CYS A 93 14.75 -7.80 1.10
C CYS A 93 16.21 -7.63 1.56
N ARG A 94 16.77 -8.60 2.29
CA ARG A 94 18.21 -8.62 2.63
C ARG A 94 19.08 -8.98 1.44
N GLN A 95 18.65 -9.93 0.61
CA GLN A 95 19.36 -10.32 -0.60
C GLN A 95 19.34 -9.21 -1.66
N TYR A 96 18.27 -8.42 -1.71
CA TYR A 96 18.02 -7.37 -2.70
C TYR A 96 17.84 -6.00 -2.04
N PRO A 97 18.88 -5.43 -1.39
CA PRO A 97 18.73 -4.24 -0.54
C PRO A 97 18.31 -2.97 -1.29
N ASN A 98 18.56 -2.90 -2.60
CA ASN A 98 18.15 -1.79 -3.46
C ASN A 98 16.75 -1.97 -4.09
N ALA A 99 16.08 -3.12 -3.92
CA ALA A 99 14.69 -3.27 -4.34
C ALA A 99 13.77 -2.70 -3.26
N HIS A 100 12.82 -1.84 -3.63
CA HIS A 100 11.90 -1.20 -2.68
C HIS A 100 10.57 -1.95 -2.64
N LEU A 101 10.41 -2.85 -1.66
CA LEU A 101 9.20 -3.63 -1.50
C LEU A 101 8.14 -2.82 -0.77
N VAL A 102 6.97 -2.65 -1.39
CA VAL A 102 5.80 -2.01 -0.80
C VAL A 102 4.71 -3.05 -0.56
N LEU A 103 4.45 -3.31 0.72
CA LEU A 103 3.44 -4.24 1.18
C LEU A 103 2.08 -3.54 1.17
N ALA A 104 1.25 -3.92 0.19
CA ALA A 104 -0.06 -3.30 0.00
C ALA A 104 -0.98 -3.51 1.20
N HIS A 105 -1.88 -2.56 1.42
CA HIS A 105 -2.94 -2.61 2.44
C HIS A 105 -2.38 -2.85 3.85
N ALA A 106 -1.40 -2.06 4.29
CA ALA A 106 -0.73 -2.24 5.58
C ALA A 106 -0.22 -3.68 5.80
N ALA A 107 0.39 -4.28 4.77
CA ALA A 107 0.76 -5.69 4.70
C ALA A 107 -0.44 -6.66 4.82
N ARG A 108 -1.51 -6.35 4.08
CA ARG A 108 -2.82 -7.02 4.12
C ARG A 108 -3.40 -7.07 5.55
N GLY A 109 -3.28 -5.96 6.25
CA GLY A 109 -3.81 -5.71 7.60
C GLY A 109 -5.32 -5.51 7.65
N PHE A 110 -6.09 -6.16 6.76
CA PHE A 110 -7.56 -6.16 6.80
C PHE A 110 -8.08 -6.78 8.10
N ASN A 111 -7.34 -7.75 8.65
CA ASN A 111 -7.36 -8.08 10.07
C ASN A 111 -6.14 -7.40 10.71
N ALA A 112 -6.38 -6.46 11.62
CA ALA A 112 -5.29 -5.70 12.23
C ALA A 112 -4.30 -6.58 13.02
N ALA A 113 -4.78 -7.65 13.67
CA ALA A 113 -3.95 -8.55 14.47
C ALA A 113 -2.83 -9.19 13.61
N HIS A 114 -3.12 -9.49 12.34
CA HIS A 114 -2.13 -10.06 11.42
C HIS A 114 -0.97 -9.11 11.10
N THR A 115 -1.17 -7.80 11.21
CA THR A 115 -0.07 -6.82 11.11
C THR A 115 0.57 -6.61 12.47
N VAL A 116 -0.24 -6.40 13.52
CA VAL A 116 0.21 -6.09 14.89
C VAL A 116 1.15 -7.17 15.42
N ASP A 117 0.81 -8.45 15.25
CA ASP A 117 1.55 -9.55 15.86
C ASP A 117 2.90 -9.82 15.18
N ALA A 118 3.10 -9.37 13.94
CA ALA A 118 4.23 -9.78 13.10
C ALA A 118 5.12 -8.63 12.62
N ILE A 119 4.66 -7.37 12.68
CA ILE A 119 5.39 -6.22 12.13
C ILE A 119 6.78 -6.04 12.74
N ASP A 120 6.97 -6.40 14.01
CA ASP A 120 8.26 -6.31 14.69
C ASP A 120 9.33 -7.20 14.05
N GLY A 121 8.93 -8.28 13.36
CA GLY A 121 9.84 -9.15 12.61
C GLY A 121 10.49 -8.46 11.40
N LEU A 122 9.94 -7.33 10.95
CA LEU A 122 10.47 -6.51 9.86
C LEU A 122 11.34 -5.34 10.33
N ARG A 123 11.55 -5.17 11.65
CA ARG A 123 12.47 -4.15 12.17
C ARG A 123 13.87 -4.32 11.59
N GLY A 124 14.47 -3.21 11.15
CA GLY A 124 15.80 -3.20 10.55
C GLY A 124 15.85 -3.63 9.08
N VAL A 125 14.73 -4.06 8.47
CA VAL A 125 14.67 -4.32 7.03
C VAL A 125 14.37 -3.00 6.30
N ALA A 126 15.42 -2.31 5.89
CA ALA A 126 15.36 -0.89 5.52
C ALA A 126 14.53 -0.58 4.26
N ASN A 127 14.38 -1.55 3.36
CA ASN A 127 13.77 -1.43 2.04
C ASN A 127 12.34 -2.01 1.97
N VAL A 128 11.67 -2.19 3.11
CA VAL A 128 10.25 -2.55 3.20
C VAL A 128 9.42 -1.33 3.59
N PHE A 129 8.37 -1.08 2.82
CA PHE A 129 7.42 0.02 2.98
C PHE A 129 5.98 -0.52 2.95
N PHE A 130 5.02 0.33 3.30
CA PHE A 130 3.61 -0.01 3.44
C PHE A 130 2.74 1.09 2.87
N ASP A 131 1.58 0.74 2.31
CA ASP A 131 0.56 1.72 1.97
C ASP A 131 -0.68 1.60 2.88
N THR A 132 -1.53 2.63 2.87
CA THR A 132 -2.77 2.66 3.67
C THR A 132 -4.00 2.09 2.94
N SER A 133 -3.83 1.67 1.68
CA SER A 133 -4.89 1.38 0.72
C SER A 133 -6.00 0.52 1.33
N ALA A 134 -7.23 1.06 1.37
CA ALA A 134 -8.45 0.34 1.76
C ALA A 134 -8.48 -0.22 3.21
N ILE A 135 -7.52 0.11 4.06
CA ILE A 135 -7.49 -0.35 5.45
C ILE A 135 -8.34 0.57 6.33
N CYS A 136 -9.32 -0.01 7.01
CA CYS A 136 -10.27 0.70 7.89
C CYS A 136 -9.99 0.46 9.38
N GLU A 137 -8.85 -0.16 9.71
CA GLU A 137 -8.45 -0.56 11.07
C GLU A 137 -7.24 0.27 11.54
N PRO A 138 -7.40 1.20 12.50
CA PRO A 138 -6.32 2.07 12.96
C PRO A 138 -5.10 1.29 13.49
N ALA A 139 -5.34 0.18 14.19
CA ALA A 139 -4.30 -0.60 14.86
C ALA A 139 -3.22 -1.13 13.91
N ALA A 140 -3.56 -1.43 12.65
CA ALA A 140 -2.58 -1.84 11.65
C ALA A 140 -1.56 -0.71 11.34
N PHE A 141 -2.05 0.53 11.20
CA PHE A 141 -1.19 1.70 10.97
C PHE A 141 -0.36 2.04 12.21
N GLU A 142 -0.97 2.00 13.39
CA GLU A 142 -0.28 2.25 14.67
C GLU A 142 0.89 1.28 14.87
N ALA A 143 0.68 -0.01 14.56
CA ALA A 143 1.72 -1.03 14.66
C ALA A 143 2.88 -0.75 13.70
N ILE A 144 2.59 -0.41 12.44
CA ILE A 144 3.61 -0.04 11.44
C ILE A 144 4.41 1.19 11.89
N ILE A 145 3.73 2.26 12.32
CA ILE A 145 4.38 3.50 12.74
C ILE A 145 5.23 3.25 14.00
N ARG A 146 4.76 2.46 14.96
CA ARG A 146 5.53 2.09 16.15
C ARG A 146 6.77 1.24 15.82
N ALA A 147 6.67 0.38 14.80
CA ALA A 147 7.76 -0.48 14.39
C ALA A 147 8.82 0.23 13.55
N THR A 148 8.40 1.14 12.68
CA THR A 148 9.22 1.66 11.57
C THR A 148 9.35 3.18 11.54
N GLY A 149 8.63 3.89 12.39
CA GLY A 149 8.45 5.33 12.30
C GLY A 149 7.55 5.73 11.14
N THR A 150 7.47 7.03 10.86
CA THR A 150 6.60 7.59 9.82
C THR A 150 7.19 7.49 8.43
N THR A 151 8.45 7.07 8.28
CA THR A 151 9.21 7.04 7.02
C THR A 151 8.94 5.82 6.14
N ARG A 152 8.08 4.88 6.58
CA ARG A 152 7.78 3.64 5.85
C ARG A 152 6.30 3.45 5.52
N LEU A 153 5.41 4.30 6.04
CA LEU A 153 3.99 4.28 5.72
C LEU A 153 3.68 5.37 4.69
N MET A 154 2.92 5.04 3.66
CA MET A 154 2.53 5.94 2.58
C MET A 154 1.01 5.91 2.38
N TYR A 155 0.42 7.06 2.08
CA TYR A 155 -0.98 7.13 1.72
C TYR A 155 -1.22 6.42 0.38
N GLY A 156 -2.19 5.52 0.39
CA GLY A 156 -2.77 4.91 -0.81
C GLY A 156 -4.29 4.92 -0.69
N SER A 157 -4.98 5.29 -1.76
CA SER A 157 -6.45 5.36 -1.77
C SER A 157 -7.12 4.04 -2.14
N ASP A 158 -6.44 3.18 -2.88
CA ASP A 158 -7.01 1.98 -3.50
C ASP A 158 -8.17 2.26 -4.48
N PHE A 159 -8.10 3.31 -5.30
CA PHE A 159 -9.13 3.51 -6.32
C PHE A 159 -9.19 2.32 -7.30
N PRO A 160 -10.37 1.75 -7.64
CA PRO A 160 -11.72 2.24 -7.31
C PRO A 160 -12.35 1.66 -6.04
N VAL A 161 -11.68 0.78 -5.29
CA VAL A 161 -12.18 0.18 -4.05
C VAL A 161 -12.57 1.26 -3.03
N SER A 162 -11.81 2.37 -2.95
CA SER A 162 -12.15 3.51 -2.09
C SER A 162 -13.53 4.11 -2.34
N GLU A 163 -14.06 4.01 -3.56
CA GLU A 163 -15.37 4.56 -3.92
C GLU A 163 -16.52 3.60 -3.63
N LEU A 164 -16.23 2.33 -3.32
CA LEU A 164 -17.24 1.38 -2.86
C LEU A 164 -17.76 1.82 -1.49
N ARG A 165 -19.06 1.66 -1.25
CA ARG A 165 -19.67 1.97 0.05
C ARG A 165 -19.58 0.77 0.97
N GLY A 166 -18.85 0.89 2.06
CA GLY A 166 -18.58 -0.21 2.97
C GLY A 166 -17.34 0.00 3.82
N LYS A 167 -16.91 -1.07 4.51
CA LYS A 167 -15.62 -1.14 5.19
C LYS A 167 -15.16 -2.58 5.34
N THR A 168 -13.86 -2.77 5.42
CA THR A 168 -13.26 -4.00 5.96
C THR A 168 -13.17 -3.91 7.48
N LEU A 169 -13.31 -5.03 8.16
CA LEU A 169 -13.11 -5.13 9.60
C LEU A 169 -12.60 -6.50 10.01
N SER A 170 -11.89 -6.54 11.12
CA SER A 170 -11.40 -7.78 11.73
C SER A 170 -12.57 -8.59 12.30
N VAL A 171 -12.60 -9.89 12.04
CA VAL A 171 -13.62 -10.82 12.57
C VAL A 171 -12.93 -12.12 12.97
N GLY A 172 -12.87 -12.41 14.27
CA GLY A 172 -12.16 -13.58 14.78
C GLY A 172 -10.67 -13.55 14.41
N ASP A 173 -10.18 -14.62 13.78
CA ASP A 173 -8.82 -14.73 13.26
C ASP A 173 -8.70 -14.30 11.78
N GLY A 174 -9.72 -13.62 11.24
CA GLY A 174 -9.77 -13.18 9.86
C GLY A 174 -10.35 -11.78 9.72
N PHE A 175 -10.90 -11.48 8.55
CA PHE A 175 -11.57 -10.21 8.26
C PHE A 175 -12.76 -10.44 7.34
N MET A 176 -13.67 -9.48 7.34
CA MET A 176 -14.83 -9.46 6.46
C MET A 176 -14.94 -8.10 5.78
N TRP A 177 -15.43 -8.10 4.55
CA TRP A 177 -15.88 -6.89 3.87
C TRP A 177 -17.37 -6.72 4.05
N LEU A 178 -17.78 -5.58 4.61
CA LEU A 178 -19.17 -5.15 4.66
C LEU A 178 -19.42 -4.14 3.56
N TYR A 179 -20.27 -4.50 2.60
CA TYR A 179 -20.74 -3.64 1.53
C TYR A 179 -22.24 -3.34 1.68
N GLY A 180 -22.78 -2.53 0.77
CA GLY A 180 -24.21 -2.21 0.72
C GLY A 180 -25.16 -3.42 0.69
N HIS A 181 -24.72 -4.58 0.20
CA HIS A 181 -25.52 -5.80 0.13
C HIS A 181 -25.24 -6.80 1.26
N SER A 182 -24.30 -6.52 2.17
CA SER A 182 -23.91 -7.47 3.21
C SER A 182 -24.94 -7.59 4.34
N VAL A 183 -25.70 -6.53 4.60
CA VAL A 183 -26.75 -6.46 5.62
C VAL A 183 -27.89 -5.56 5.16
N ASP A 184 -29.06 -5.67 5.78
CA ASP A 184 -30.15 -4.72 5.60
C ASP A 184 -29.83 -3.42 6.36
N TRP A 185 -29.20 -2.48 5.65
CA TRP A 185 -28.86 -1.16 6.20
C TRP A 185 -30.09 -0.30 6.48
N ASP A 186 -31.25 -0.56 5.85
CA ASP A 186 -32.49 0.19 6.08
C ASP A 186 -33.13 -0.18 7.41
N ALA A 187 -33.00 -1.43 7.82
CA ALA A 187 -33.39 -1.90 9.15
C ALA A 187 -32.43 -1.44 10.27
N TRP A 188 -31.26 -0.86 9.95
CA TRP A 188 -30.28 -0.45 10.95
C TRP A 188 -30.42 1.03 11.34
N PRO A 189 -30.72 1.35 12.62
CA PRO A 189 -31.06 2.71 13.02
C PRO A 189 -29.87 3.66 13.19
N HIS A 190 -28.63 3.14 13.23
CA HIS A 190 -27.46 3.88 13.73
C HIS A 190 -26.34 4.09 12.71
N GLY A 191 -26.60 3.93 11.41
CA GLY A 191 -25.57 4.22 10.41
C GLY A 191 -25.87 3.71 9.01
N ARG A 192 -25.09 4.22 8.06
CA ARG A 192 -25.10 3.83 6.64
C ARG A 192 -23.66 3.62 6.18
N PRO A 193 -23.41 2.73 5.20
CA PRO A 193 -22.08 2.57 4.66
C PRO A 193 -21.67 3.84 3.93
N VAL A 194 -20.47 4.33 4.23
CA VAL A 194 -19.82 5.45 3.54
C VAL A 194 -18.75 4.91 2.59
N PRO A 195 -18.17 5.72 1.69
CA PRO A 195 -17.08 5.24 0.84
C PRO A 195 -15.91 4.68 1.68
N VAL A 196 -15.36 3.54 1.27
CA VAL A 196 -14.22 2.87 1.94
C VAL A 196 -13.03 3.81 2.09
N GLY A 197 -12.81 4.72 1.13
CA GLY A 197 -11.75 5.72 1.21
C GLY A 197 -11.90 6.66 2.41
N ILE A 198 -13.14 7.00 2.78
CA ILE A 198 -13.43 7.81 3.97
C ILE A 198 -13.16 7.00 5.24
N GLU A 199 -13.62 5.75 5.31
CA GLU A 199 -13.33 4.85 6.44
C GLU A 199 -11.83 4.66 6.64
N SER A 200 -11.08 4.53 5.55
CA SER A 200 -9.62 4.39 5.60
C SER A 200 -8.92 5.67 6.07
N LEU A 201 -9.36 6.85 5.60
CA LEU A 201 -8.87 8.13 6.09
C LEU A 201 -9.19 8.35 7.57
N LEU A 202 -10.38 7.95 8.04
CA LEU A 202 -10.75 8.00 9.45
C LEU A 202 -9.87 7.07 10.30
N ALA A 203 -9.56 5.87 9.79
CA ALA A 203 -8.64 4.96 10.47
C ALA A 203 -7.22 5.54 10.58
N LEU A 204 -6.72 6.14 9.50
CA LEU A 204 -5.41 6.82 9.51
C LEU A 204 -5.42 8.06 10.42
N GLN A 205 -6.51 8.82 10.44
CA GLN A 205 -6.69 9.95 11.36
C GLN A 205 -6.64 9.48 12.82
N GLN A 206 -7.32 8.38 13.15
CA GLN A 206 -7.29 7.82 14.49
C GLN A 206 -5.87 7.38 14.88
N ALA A 207 -5.19 6.63 14.01
CA ALA A 207 -3.80 6.22 14.24
C ALA A 207 -2.87 7.42 14.43
N SER A 208 -3.05 8.48 13.64
CA SER A 208 -2.27 9.71 13.75
C SER A 208 -2.44 10.39 15.10
N ARG A 209 -3.66 10.42 15.63
CA ARG A 209 -3.95 10.94 16.98
C ARG A 209 -3.35 10.06 18.06
N THR A 210 -3.53 8.74 17.98
CA THR A 210 -2.97 7.78 18.95
C THR A 210 -1.45 7.89 19.01
N MET A 211 -0.79 8.06 17.86
CA MET A 211 0.67 8.16 17.75
C MET A 211 1.21 9.58 17.95
N ALA A 212 0.35 10.56 18.26
CA ALA A 212 0.69 11.97 18.45
C ALA A 212 1.53 12.55 17.29
N LEU A 213 1.16 12.21 16.04
CA LEU A 213 1.85 12.70 14.85
C LEU A 213 1.67 14.20 14.70
N ASN A 214 2.74 14.90 14.32
CA ASN A 214 2.70 16.31 13.96
C ASN A 214 2.49 16.49 12.45
N ASP A 215 2.35 17.74 12.00
CA ASP A 215 2.13 18.06 10.59
C ASP A 215 3.23 17.50 9.66
N ARG A 216 4.49 17.51 10.10
CA ARG A 216 5.62 16.98 9.31
C ARG A 216 5.51 15.46 9.11
N ASP A 217 5.04 14.75 10.12
CA ASP A 217 4.79 13.32 10.03
C ASP A 217 3.63 13.00 9.08
N LEU A 218 2.58 13.82 9.09
CA LEU A 218 1.46 13.68 8.16
C LEU A 218 1.90 13.96 6.72
N GLU A 219 2.65 15.03 6.45
CA GLU A 219 3.20 15.34 5.13
C GLU A 219 4.03 14.18 4.56
N ARG A 220 4.81 13.53 5.44
CA ARG A 220 5.59 12.34 5.07
C ARG A 220 4.72 11.20 4.59
N ILE A 221 3.69 10.84 5.35
CA ILE A 221 2.77 9.76 5.02
C ILE A 221 1.99 10.10 3.74
N PHE A 222 1.46 11.32 3.63
CA PHE A 222 0.61 11.71 2.51
C PHE A 222 1.35 12.02 1.21
N GLY A 223 2.68 12.16 1.21
CA GLY A 223 3.37 12.33 -0.06
C GLY A 223 4.89 12.29 -0.06
N ASP A 224 5.59 12.79 0.98
CA ASP A 224 7.06 12.91 0.86
C ASP A 224 7.73 11.54 0.75
N ASN A 225 7.28 10.55 1.51
CA ASN A 225 7.86 9.20 1.44
C ASN A 225 7.78 8.64 0.01
N ALA A 226 6.61 8.76 -0.64
CA ALA A 226 6.41 8.28 -2.00
C ALA A 226 7.22 9.09 -3.01
N ARG A 227 7.23 10.43 -2.89
CA ARG A 227 8.02 11.31 -3.78
C ARG A 227 9.51 11.02 -3.68
N GLN A 228 10.03 10.87 -2.47
CA GLN A 228 11.44 10.54 -2.24
C GLN A 228 11.80 9.18 -2.87
N LEU A 229 10.98 8.16 -2.60
CA LEU A 229 11.22 6.80 -3.10
C LEU A 229 11.12 6.70 -4.63
N LEU A 230 10.32 7.58 -5.25
CA LEU A 230 10.11 7.65 -6.70
C LEU A 230 10.98 8.71 -7.40
N GLY A 231 11.90 9.36 -6.69
CA GLY A 231 12.80 10.38 -7.23
C GLY A 231 12.06 11.62 -7.78
N MET A 232 11.00 12.05 -7.11
CA MET A 232 10.13 13.16 -7.52
C MET A 232 10.42 14.48 -6.81
N ASP A 233 11.37 14.52 -5.86
CA ASP A 233 11.64 15.68 -5.00
C ASP A 233 12.09 16.94 -5.78
N GLY A 234 12.54 16.78 -7.04
CA GLY A 234 12.91 17.90 -7.91
C GLY A 234 11.73 18.63 -8.60
N ALA A 235 10.49 18.15 -8.47
CA ALA A 235 9.33 18.68 -9.20
C ALA A 235 8.50 19.71 -8.42
N MET A 236 8.68 19.83 -7.10
CA MET A 236 7.94 20.82 -6.30
C MET A 236 8.78 22.09 -6.10
N ALA A 237 8.52 23.10 -6.92
CA ALA A 237 8.84 24.47 -6.54
C ALA A 237 8.12 24.80 -5.21
N PRO A 238 8.80 25.30 -4.17
CA PRO A 238 8.15 25.58 -2.90
C PRO A 238 7.13 26.71 -3.05
N GLY A 239 5.85 26.44 -2.74
CA GLY A 239 4.94 27.46 -2.23
C GLY A 239 3.70 27.87 -3.04
N SER A 240 3.57 27.53 -4.34
CA SER A 240 2.39 27.98 -5.13
C SER A 240 1.31 26.91 -5.27
N LEU A 241 1.67 25.69 -5.67
CA LEU A 241 0.71 24.65 -6.09
C LEU A 241 -0.29 24.23 -4.99
N VAL A 242 0.15 24.04 -3.74
CA VAL A 242 -0.75 23.62 -2.65
C VAL A 242 -1.74 24.72 -2.30
N GLN A 243 -1.29 25.98 -2.25
CA GLN A 243 -2.14 27.13 -1.99
C GLN A 243 -3.09 27.44 -3.15
N ASP A 244 -2.67 27.17 -4.37
CA ASP A 244 -3.49 27.34 -5.58
C ASP A 244 -4.54 26.22 -5.70
N GLN A 245 -4.17 24.97 -5.40
CA GLN A 245 -5.10 23.83 -5.32
C GLN A 245 -6.09 23.99 -4.18
N TYR A 246 -5.66 24.45 -3.00
CA TYR A 246 -6.56 24.78 -1.88
C TYR A 246 -7.54 25.90 -2.25
N ARG A 247 -7.07 26.96 -2.92
CA ARG A 247 -7.93 28.04 -3.44
C ARG A 247 -8.89 27.55 -4.51
N ALA A 248 -8.48 26.64 -5.39
CA ALA A 248 -9.35 26.01 -6.38
C ALA A 248 -10.41 25.12 -5.71
N ALA A 249 -10.03 24.31 -4.74
CA ALA A 249 -10.93 23.46 -3.98
C ALA A 249 -12.00 24.27 -3.23
N LYS A 250 -11.63 25.41 -2.61
CA LYS A 250 -12.58 26.32 -1.96
C LYS A 250 -13.60 26.97 -2.91
N LYS A 251 -13.29 27.08 -4.20
CA LYS A 251 -14.26 27.55 -5.21
C LYS A 251 -15.29 26.48 -5.59
N ILE A 252 -14.93 25.21 -5.47
CA ILE A 252 -15.78 24.06 -5.81
C ILE A 252 -16.61 23.64 -4.60
N ILE A 253 -16.07 23.78 -3.39
CA ILE A 253 -16.72 23.43 -2.12
C ILE A 253 -16.80 24.69 -1.24
N PRO A 254 -17.82 25.54 -1.41
CA PRO A 254 -18.00 26.71 -0.55
C PRO A 254 -18.60 26.27 0.79
N GLY A 255 -17.81 26.32 1.87
CA GLY A 255 -18.31 26.11 3.24
C GLY A 255 -17.39 25.37 4.22
N GLY A 256 -16.06 25.50 4.08
CA GLY A 256 -15.11 25.12 5.13
C GLY A 256 -14.70 26.31 5.97
#